data_AF-A0A927XXV7-F1
#
_entry.id   AF-A0A927XXV7-F1
#
_cell.length_a   1.000
_cell.length_b   1.000
_cell.length_c   1.000
_cell.angle_alpha   90.00
_cell.angle_beta   90.00
_cell.angle_gamma   90.00
#
_symmetry.space_group_name_H-M   'P 1'
#
loop_
_entity.id
_entity.type
_entity.pdbx_description
1 polymer ?
#
loop_
_entity_poly.entity_id
_entity_poly.type
_entity_poly.pdbx_seq_one_letter_code
_entity_poly.pdbx_strand_id
1 'polypeptide(L)'
;MEEKQEASYYSIIPATILYNENLKANQKLLYAIIISLTHKEGYCYATNKYLAEKLGVKTNTASSWITDLNRKGFIKVELIRNDKKQIVGRRIYLNDTPYAFYNVYPSNIKIVESIPYKSKENNITNNNKIIYKSNYEQREYTEEFLESLYAN
;
A
#
# COMPACT_ATOMS: atom_id res chain seq x y z
N MET A 1 14.28 4.57 22.65
CA MET A 1 12.93 3.96 22.72
C MET A 1 12.56 3.63 21.29
N GLU A 2 12.60 2.35 20.89
CA GLU A 2 12.20 1.95 19.54
C GLU A 2 10.71 2.24 19.37
N GLU A 3 10.37 3.18 18.48
CA GLU A 3 8.99 3.33 18.01
C GLU A 3 8.55 1.99 17.40
N LYS A 4 7.69 1.28 18.12
CA LYS A 4 7.01 0.11 17.60
C LYS A 4 6.17 0.60 16.43
N GLN A 5 6.59 0.31 15.20
CA GLN A 5 5.79 0.57 14.00
C GLN A 5 4.39 -0.01 14.23
N GLU A 6 3.41 0.86 14.47
CA GLU A 6 2.02 0.48 14.57
C GLU A 6 1.61 -0.12 13.22
N ALA A 7 1.03 -1.31 13.27
CA ALA A 7 0.50 -1.93 12.07
C ALA A 7 -0.65 -1.06 11.57
N SER A 8 -0.65 -0.72 10.27
CA SER A 8 -1.79 -0.07 9.63
C SER A 8 -3.06 -0.89 9.90
N TYR A 9 -4.18 -0.20 10.17
CA TYR A 9 -5.48 -0.84 10.43
C TYR A 9 -5.94 -1.73 9.27
N TYR A 10 -5.54 -1.39 8.04
CA TYR A 10 -5.78 -2.18 6.83
C TYR A 10 -4.52 -2.24 5.96
N SER A 11 -4.45 -3.24 5.08
CA SER A 11 -3.42 -3.35 4.04
C SER A 11 -4.07 -3.42 2.67
N ILE A 12 -3.42 -2.83 1.67
CA ILE A 12 -3.91 -2.77 0.29
C ILE A 12 -3.22 -3.88 -0.51
N ILE A 13 -3.99 -4.59 -1.33
CA ILE A 13 -3.47 -5.49 -2.37
C ILE A 13 -3.94 -4.95 -3.72
N PRO A 14 -3.04 -4.44 -4.58
CA PRO A 14 -3.39 -3.99 -5.91
C PRO A 14 -4.02 -5.11 -6.73
N ALA A 15 -4.96 -4.78 -7.62
CA ALA A 15 -5.63 -5.76 -8.48
C ALA A 15 -4.64 -6.60 -9.31
N THR A 16 -3.57 -5.98 -9.80
CA THR A 16 -2.44 -6.62 -10.51
C THR A 16 -1.77 -7.74 -9.73
N ILE A 17 -1.82 -7.67 -8.39
CA ILE A 17 -1.28 -8.67 -7.47
C ILE A 17 -2.39 -9.61 -7.01
N LEU A 18 -3.57 -9.08 -6.68
CA LEU A 18 -4.71 -9.84 -6.18
C LEU A 18 -5.16 -10.91 -7.18
N TYR A 19 -5.31 -10.54 -8.45
CA TYR A 19 -5.75 -11.44 -9.52
C TYR A 19 -4.60 -12.15 -10.23
N ASN A 20 -3.35 -11.95 -9.78
CA ASN A 20 -2.22 -12.63 -10.38
C ASN A 20 -2.24 -14.13 -10.07
N GLU A 21 -2.40 -14.96 -11.09
CA GLU A 21 -2.41 -16.43 -10.94
C GLU A 21 -1.01 -16.99 -10.66
N ASN A 22 0.04 -16.28 -11.07
CA ASN A 22 1.43 -16.70 -10.83
C ASN A 22 1.90 -16.45 -9.39
N LEU A 23 1.07 -15.86 -8.53
CA LEU A 23 1.37 -15.57 -7.13
C LEU A 23 0.51 -16.43 -6.20
N LYS A 24 1.16 -17.05 -5.21
CA LYS A 24 0.47 -17.75 -4.13
C LYS A 24 -0.26 -16.74 -3.25
N ALA A 25 -1.39 -17.14 -2.65
CA ALA A 25 -2.17 -16.28 -1.74
C ALA A 25 -1.30 -15.61 -0.66
N ASN A 26 -0.41 -16.38 -0.01
CA ASN A 26 0.47 -15.84 1.02
C ASN A 26 1.53 -14.86 0.49
N GLN A 27 1.93 -14.97 -0.78
CA GLN A 27 2.82 -13.98 -1.40
C GLN A 27 2.10 -12.65 -1.64
N LYS A 28 0.79 -12.70 -1.97
CA LYS A 28 -0.06 -11.52 -2.09
C LYS A 28 -0.22 -10.82 -0.73
N LEU A 29 -0.41 -11.58 0.35
CA LEU A 29 -0.44 -11.05 1.72
C LEU A 29 0.89 -10.42 2.14
N LEU A 30 2.01 -11.09 1.85
CA LEU A 30 3.34 -10.54 2.08
C LEU A 30 3.54 -9.21 1.33
N TYR A 31 3.11 -9.15 0.08
CA TYR A 31 3.18 -7.94 -0.73
C TYR A 31 2.36 -6.79 -0.10
N ALA A 32 1.17 -7.08 0.41
CA ALA A 32 0.35 -6.11 1.14
C ALA A 32 1.08 -5.50 2.34
N ILE A 33 1.76 -6.34 3.12
CA ILE A 33 2.56 -5.89 4.28
C ILE A 33 3.73 -5.03 3.82
N ILE A 34 4.41 -5.41 2.72
CA ILE A 34 5.50 -4.62 2.14
C ILE A 34 4.99 -3.24 1.70
N ILE A 35 3.81 -3.15 1.06
CA ILE A 35 3.19 -1.87 0.69
C ILE A 35 2.99 -0.99 1.92
N SER A 36 2.34 -1.52 2.96
CA SER A 36 2.03 -0.78 4.19
C SER A 36 3.29 -0.21 4.86
N LEU A 37 4.41 -0.91 4.77
CA LEU A 37 5.70 -0.47 5.32
C LEU A 37 6.49 0.45 4.38
N THR A 38 6.18 0.44 3.09
CA THR A 38 6.80 1.32 2.07
C THR A 38 6.22 2.73 2.14
N HIS A 39 4.93 2.88 2.47
CA HIS A 39 4.25 4.18 2.46
C HIS A 39 4.91 5.24 3.36
N LYS A 40 5.60 4.84 4.42
CA LYS A 40 6.26 5.77 5.36
C LYS A 40 7.56 6.37 4.79
N GLU A 41 8.38 5.59 4.09
CA GLU A 41 9.77 5.95 3.75
C GLU A 41 10.10 5.81 2.24
N GLY A 42 9.14 5.37 1.43
CA GLY A 42 9.35 5.02 0.01
C GLY A 42 10.01 3.66 -0.22
N TYR A 43 10.36 2.93 0.84
CA TYR A 43 10.88 1.57 0.81
C TYR A 43 10.58 0.83 2.11
N CYS A 44 10.52 -0.50 2.06
CA CYS A 44 10.39 -1.35 3.23
C CYS A 44 11.76 -1.77 3.76
N TYR A 45 12.01 -1.49 5.04
CA TYR A 45 13.23 -1.86 5.77
C TYR A 45 13.05 -3.09 6.67
N ALA A 46 11.87 -3.71 6.68
CA ALA A 46 11.58 -4.80 7.58
C ALA A 46 12.45 -6.04 7.31
N THR A 47 12.88 -6.66 8.41
CA THR A 47 13.63 -7.91 8.39
C THR A 47 12.73 -9.09 7.99
N ASN A 48 13.34 -10.17 7.48
CA ASN A 48 12.59 -11.41 7.23
C ASN A 48 11.91 -11.93 8.49
N LYS A 49 12.50 -11.70 9.67
CA LYS A 49 11.92 -12.08 10.95
C LYS A 49 10.62 -11.34 11.22
N TYR A 50 10.62 -10.01 11.09
CA TYR A 50 9.42 -9.21 11.28
C TYR A 50 8.28 -9.64 10.33
N LEU A 51 8.58 -9.80 9.04
CA LEU A 51 7.58 -10.19 8.03
C LEU A 51 7.05 -11.60 8.28
N ALA A 52 7.92 -12.52 8.69
CA ALA A 52 7.54 -13.88 9.02
C ALA A 52 6.63 -13.94 10.26
N GLU A 53 6.94 -13.16 11.31
CA GLU A 53 6.11 -13.03 12.51
C GLU A 53 4.72 -12.48 12.17
N LYS A 54 4.64 -11.44 11.31
CA LYS A 54 3.35 -10.88 10.88
C LYS A 54 2.48 -11.84 10.09
N LEU A 55 3.09 -12.79 9.38
CA LEU A 55 2.39 -13.79 8.58
C LEU A 55 2.23 -15.14 9.30
N GLY A 56 2.78 -15.31 10.50
CA GLY A 56 2.78 -16.58 11.21
C GLY A 56 3.54 -17.69 10.49
N VAL A 57 4.62 -17.37 9.77
CA VAL A 57 5.44 -18.33 9.00
C VAL A 57 6.88 -18.40 9.47
N LYS A 58 7.64 -19.36 8.95
CA LYS A 58 9.08 -19.45 9.20
C LYS A 58 9.84 -18.35 8.43
N THR A 59 10.92 -17.86 9.02
CA THR A 59 11.82 -16.85 8.40
C THR A 59 12.31 -17.25 7.01
N ASN A 60 12.67 -18.53 6.83
CA ASN A 60 13.09 -19.07 5.54
C ASN A 60 11.99 -19.02 4.48
N THR A 61 10.74 -19.22 4.89
CA THR A 61 9.57 -19.13 4.00
C THR A 61 9.38 -17.69 3.50
N ALA A 62 9.41 -16.71 4.41
CA ALA A 62 9.35 -15.30 4.03
C ALA A 62 10.52 -14.90 3.10
N SER A 63 11.73 -15.39 3.39
CA SER A 63 12.91 -15.18 2.53
C SER A 63 12.72 -15.74 1.12
N SER A 64 12.19 -16.96 1.02
CA SER A 64 11.88 -17.61 -0.26
C SER A 64 10.86 -16.81 -1.06
N TRP A 65 9.78 -16.34 -0.40
CA TRP A 65 8.76 -15.53 -1.05
C TRP A 65 9.28 -14.17 -1.53
N ILE A 66 10.11 -13.49 -0.73
CA ILE A 66 10.76 -12.24 -1.15
C ILE A 66 11.64 -12.48 -2.38
N THR A 67 12.42 -13.56 -2.38
CA THR A 67 13.28 -13.92 -3.50
C THR A 67 12.46 -14.19 -4.77
N ASP A 68 11.35 -14.92 -4.63
CA ASP A 68 10.46 -15.21 -5.75
C ASP A 68 9.75 -13.96 -6.30
N LEU A 69 9.25 -13.09 -5.42
CA LEU A 69 8.65 -11.80 -5.80
C LEU A 69 9.67 -10.91 -6.53
N ASN A 70 10.92 -10.87 -6.06
CA ASN A 70 11.99 -10.10 -6.68
C ASN A 70 12.36 -10.68 -8.05
N ARG A 71 12.47 -12.00 -8.16
CA ARG A 71 12.75 -12.69 -9.43
C ARG A 71 11.64 -12.45 -10.46
N LYS A 72 10.38 -12.45 -10.02
CA LYS A 72 9.21 -12.17 -10.87
C LYS A 72 9.04 -10.68 -11.20
N GLY A 73 9.86 -9.80 -10.62
CA GLY A 73 9.85 -8.37 -10.90
C GLY A 73 8.76 -7.58 -10.19
N PHE A 74 8.05 -8.15 -9.21
CA PHE A 74 7.04 -7.40 -8.44
C PHE A 74 7.65 -6.48 -7.39
N ILE A 75 8.86 -6.82 -6.92
CA ILE A 75 9.63 -5.99 -5.99
C ILE A 75 11.08 -5.92 -6.47
N LYS A 76 11.81 -4.93 -5.99
CA LYS A 76 13.25 -4.80 -6.14
C LYS A 76 13.92 -4.78 -4.77
N VAL A 77 14.89 -5.66 -4.55
CA VAL A 77 15.67 -5.72 -3.30
C VAL A 77 17.05 -5.13 -3.52
N GLU A 78 17.38 -4.09 -2.77
CA GLU A 78 18.71 -3.47 -2.75
C GLU A 78 19.39 -3.74 -1.41
N LEU A 79 20.66 -4.16 -1.46
CA LEU A 79 21.46 -4.43 -0.27
C LEU A 79 22.29 -3.20 0.08
N ILE A 80 22.16 -2.71 1.31
CA ILE A 80 22.98 -1.61 1.82
C ILE A 80 24.27 -2.21 2.38
N ARG A 81 25.41 -1.69 1.92
CA ARG A 81 26.73 -2.09 2.40
C ARG A 81 27.48 -0.93 3.04
N ASN A 82 28.28 -1.21 4.05
CA ASN A 82 29.21 -0.23 4.64
C ASN A 82 30.51 -0.10 3.83
N ASP A 83 31.40 0.79 4.26
CA ASP A 83 32.72 1.02 3.63
C ASP A 83 33.59 -0.24 3.57
N LYS A 84 33.37 -1.17 4.51
CA LYS A 84 34.02 -2.49 4.57
C LYS A 84 33.34 -3.55 3.69
N LYS A 85 32.41 -3.16 2.81
CA LYS A 85 31.61 -4.02 1.92
C LYS A 85 30.72 -5.04 2.63
N GLN A 86 30.47 -4.88 3.93
CA GLN A 86 29.58 -5.76 4.71
C GLN A 86 28.13 -5.32 4.54
N ILE A 87 27.20 -6.26 4.43
CA ILE A 87 25.76 -5.97 4.36
C ILE A 87 25.30 -5.50 5.73
N VAL A 88 24.84 -4.26 5.81
CA VAL A 88 24.30 -3.64 7.04
C VAL A 88 22.78 -3.54 7.02
N GLY A 89 22.16 -3.73 5.86
CA GLY A 89 20.72 -3.70 5.72
C GLY A 89 20.26 -3.99 4.31
N ARG A 90 18.95 -3.86 4.09
CA ARG A 90 18.33 -3.95 2.77
C ARG A 90 17.18 -2.95 2.65
N ARG A 91 16.85 -2.61 1.42
CA ARG A 91 15.65 -1.86 1.06
C ARG A 91 14.86 -2.67 0.05
N ILE A 92 13.55 -2.78 0.28
CA ILE A 92 12.64 -3.42 -0.66
C ILE A 92 11.76 -2.32 -1.27
N TYR A 93 11.80 -2.22 -2.60
CA TYR A 93 11.00 -1.30 -3.38
C TYR A 93 9.90 -2.06 -4.11
N LEU A 94 8.75 -1.42 -4.29
CA LEU A 94 7.69 -1.94 -5.15
C LEU A 94 8.10 -1.70 -6.61
N ASN A 95 7.92 -2.71 -7.45
CA ASN A 95 8.26 -2.65 -8.88
C ASN A 95 7.05 -3.00 -9.75
N ASP A 96 5.86 -2.64 -9.28
CA ASP A 96 4.62 -2.83 -10.04
C ASP A 96 4.33 -1.57 -10.88
N THR A 97 4.51 -1.72 -12.18
CA THR A 97 4.53 -0.66 -13.20
C THR A 97 3.23 0.14 -13.41
N PRO A 98 2.04 -0.18 -12.89
CA PRO A 98 0.93 0.76 -12.87
C PRO A 98 0.81 1.56 -11.56
N TYR A 99 1.42 1.12 -10.44
CA TYR A 99 1.22 1.81 -9.16
C TYR A 99 2.18 2.98 -8.95
N ALA A 100 3.41 2.90 -9.48
CA ALA A 100 4.36 4.01 -9.44
C ALA A 100 3.91 5.22 -10.28
N PHE A 101 3.07 5.02 -11.30
CA PHE A 101 2.55 6.09 -12.16
C PHE A 101 1.30 6.77 -11.59
N TYR A 102 0.57 6.09 -10.70
CA TYR A 102 -0.64 6.60 -10.07
C TYR A 102 -0.55 6.45 -8.55
N ASN A 103 0.08 7.42 -7.87
CA ASN A 103 -0.29 7.80 -6.51
C ASN A 103 -1.76 8.30 -6.49
N VAL A 104 -2.73 7.46 -6.88
CA VAL A 104 -4.14 7.80 -7.01
C VAL A 104 -4.97 6.75 -6.27
N TYR A 105 -4.77 6.71 -4.96
CA TYR A 105 -5.89 7.02 -4.08
C TYR A 105 -5.70 8.49 -3.65
N PRO A 106 -6.76 9.31 -3.60
CA PRO A 106 -6.64 10.74 -3.41
C PRO A 106 -6.19 11.05 -1.97
N SER A 107 -4.87 11.13 -1.75
CA SER A 107 -4.37 12.16 -0.84
C SER A 107 -4.65 13.49 -1.55
N ASN A 108 -5.71 14.19 -1.14
CA ASN A 108 -6.11 15.49 -1.65
C ASN A 108 -4.96 16.50 -1.47
N ILE A 109 -4.01 16.54 -2.40
CA ILE A 109 -2.98 17.57 -2.46
C ILE A 109 -2.83 17.96 -3.93
N LYS A 110 -3.68 18.90 -4.37
CA LYS A 110 -3.33 19.79 -5.48
C LYS A 110 -3.01 21.15 -4.87
N ILE A 111 -1.72 21.47 -4.79
CA ILE A 111 -1.24 22.78 -4.41
C ILE A 111 -1.35 23.69 -5.65
N VAL A 112 -2.32 24.62 -5.58
CA VAL A 112 -2.33 26.02 -6.11
C VAL A 112 -2.48 26.11 -7.67
N GLU A 113 -3.44 26.83 -8.27
CA GLU A 113 -3.74 28.27 -8.18
C GLU A 113 -5.23 28.67 -8.41
N SER A 114 -5.63 29.69 -7.65
CA SER A 114 -6.81 30.59 -7.58
C SER A 114 -7.91 30.65 -8.66
N ILE A 115 -9.18 30.63 -8.20
CA ILE A 115 -10.25 31.58 -8.61
C ILE A 115 -11.09 31.94 -7.36
N PRO A 116 -11.34 33.23 -7.05
CA PRO A 116 -12.03 33.65 -5.83
C PRO A 116 -13.55 33.68 -6.04
N TYR A 117 -14.33 33.12 -5.11
CA TYR A 117 -15.75 33.43 -5.02
C TYR A 117 -16.09 33.93 -3.62
N LYS A 118 -16.48 35.21 -3.54
CA LYS A 118 -16.92 35.92 -2.34
C LYS A 118 -18.32 35.47 -1.95
N SER A 119 -18.54 35.14 -0.68
CA SER A 119 -19.75 35.60 0.04
C SER A 119 -19.64 35.47 1.56
N LYS A 120 -19.60 36.64 2.20
CA LYS A 120 -20.22 37.06 3.47
C LYS A 120 -19.83 36.34 4.77
N GLU A 121 -19.29 37.19 5.65
CA GLU A 121 -18.89 37.03 7.05
C GLU A 121 -19.92 36.30 7.90
N ASN A 122 -19.43 35.48 8.85
CA ASN A 122 -19.90 35.44 10.26
C ASN A 122 -18.87 34.68 11.12
N ASN A 123 -18.23 35.41 12.03
CA ASN A 123 -17.22 34.93 12.97
C ASN A 123 -17.88 34.23 14.18
N ILE A 124 -17.63 32.93 14.39
CA ILE A 124 -17.61 32.30 15.73
C ILE A 124 -16.47 31.27 15.79
N THR A 125 -15.70 31.39 16.85
CA THR A 125 -14.36 30.92 17.20
C THR A 125 -14.22 29.40 17.45
N ASN A 126 -13.03 28.85 17.16
CA ASN A 126 -12.42 27.55 17.58
C ASN A 126 -12.65 26.27 16.73
N ASN A 127 -11.68 26.06 15.81
CA ASN A 127 -11.15 24.83 15.15
C ASN A 127 -11.45 23.49 15.84
N ASN A 128 -11.81 22.37 15.20
CA ASN A 128 -12.04 21.99 13.81
C ASN A 128 -13.03 20.82 13.84
N LYS A 129 -14.32 21.04 13.56
CA LYS A 129 -15.28 19.94 13.35
C LYS A 129 -15.45 19.75 11.86
N ILE A 130 -14.64 18.86 11.27
CA ILE A 130 -14.75 18.50 9.86
C ILE A 130 -16.02 17.67 9.68
N ILE A 131 -17.03 18.27 9.04
CA ILE A 131 -18.23 17.56 8.57
C ILE A 131 -17.87 16.98 7.20
N TYR A 132 -17.76 15.65 7.13
CA TYR A 132 -17.58 14.92 5.87
C TYR A 132 -18.93 14.79 5.17
N LYS A 133 -19.11 15.48 4.03
CA LYS A 133 -20.18 15.18 3.08
C LYS A 133 -19.62 14.24 2.02
N SER A 134 -19.92 12.95 2.13
CA SER A 134 -19.68 11.99 1.07
C SER A 134 -20.83 12.03 0.07
N ASN A 135 -20.59 12.48 -1.15
CA ASN A 135 -21.50 12.27 -2.26
C ASN A 135 -21.24 10.87 -2.83
N TYR A 136 -21.81 9.83 -2.20
CA TYR A 136 -21.87 8.50 -2.82
C TYR A 136 -23.15 8.42 -3.64
N GLU A 137 -23.03 8.48 -4.97
CA GLU A 137 -24.10 8.02 -5.85
C GLU A 137 -24.10 6.49 -5.84
N GLN A 138 -25.25 5.90 -5.50
CA GLN A 138 -25.43 4.46 -5.56
C GLN A 138 -25.36 4.03 -7.02
N ARG A 139 -24.40 3.17 -7.36
CA ARG A 139 -24.33 2.57 -8.70
C ARG A 139 -25.45 1.54 -8.79
N GLU A 140 -26.38 1.73 -9.72
CA GLU A 140 -27.34 0.70 -10.09
C GLU A 140 -26.68 -0.30 -11.04
N TYR A 141 -26.73 -1.58 -10.69
CA TYR A 141 -26.26 -2.68 -11.52
C TYR A 141 -27.47 -3.42 -12.10
N THR A 142 -27.37 -3.91 -13.34
CA THR A 142 -28.43 -4.72 -13.93
C THR A 142 -28.52 -6.07 -13.23
N GLU A 143 -29.74 -6.63 -13.12
CA GLU A 143 -29.92 -7.99 -12.61
C GLU A 143 -29.14 -9.01 -13.44
N GLU A 144 -29.09 -8.84 -14.77
CA GLU A 144 -28.28 -9.68 -15.67
C GLU A 144 -26.79 -9.66 -15.28
N PHE A 145 -26.24 -8.50 -14.92
CA PHE A 145 -24.85 -8.41 -14.45
C PHE A 145 -24.69 -9.13 -13.11
N LEU A 146 -25.60 -8.94 -12.16
CA LEU A 146 -25.55 -9.62 -10.87
C LEU A 146 -25.66 -11.15 -11.04
N GLU A 147 -26.60 -11.63 -11.86
CA GLU A 147 -26.78 -13.03 -12.18
C GLU A 147 -25.54 -13.63 -12.85
N SER A 148 -24.88 -12.87 -13.75
CA SER A 148 -23.63 -13.31 -14.39
C SER A 148 -22.47 -13.55 -13.41
N LEU A 149 -22.47 -12.91 -12.23
CA LEU A 149 -21.46 -13.13 -11.20
C LEU A 149 -21.67 -14.44 -10.44
N TYR A 150 -22.88 -14.99 -10.46
CA TYR A 150 -23.28 -16.17 -9.68
C TYR A 150 -23.65 -17.39 -10.54
N ALA A 151 -23.67 -17.24 -11.86
CA ALA A 151 -23.85 -18.36 -12.78
C ALA A 151 -22.59 -19.26 -12.78
N ASN A 152 -22.78 -20.55 -12.48
CA ASN A 152 -21.73 -21.57 -12.59
C ASN A 152 -21.59 -22.10 -14.02
#